data_AF-A0A8H5JE87-F1
#
_entry.id   AF-A0A8H5JE87-F1
#
_cell.length_a   1.000
_cell.length_b   1.000
_cell.length_c   1.000
_cell.angle_alpha   90.00
_cell.angle_beta   90.00
_cell.angle_gamma   90.00
#
_symmetry.space_group_name_H-M   'P 1'
#
loop_
_entity.id
_entity.type
_entity.pdbx_description
1 polymer ?
#
loop_
_entity_poly.entity_id
_entity_poly.type
_entity_poly.pdbx_seq_one_letter_code
_entity_poly.pdbx_strand_id
1 'polypeptide(L)'
;MSESSESGPKYRIRPGTFFDVPATTRIYAASFGNEPLIDFFFPTRRQDPVSFYTWSCRRFQRRYWTPGYSLSVVVDKHDHPVGLSWWKRPTQPLTLLQKLLSPSFWVGSVINAFINMQEYLFPVQGLNKNNMETFEQAFSDVEPHALDTPQRQKAHYLSLLGVDPVLQGEGLGKMLLEDGLEKVDDEDSAAWLVSLAGLEKFYARYGFVEVTKVEVEGLHDWKGGMVMAAHSSTAATDDPIHGFPDSIINKLVDFDDERIKNMDENNIAIQVLSHTPTNFVTAETIIACNDELVAAVRANKSRFAGFACLPMGDPVAATNELERCIKEHSFVGALVDNHFNGNFYDGREYDIVWAKAVELDVPIYIHPAWPSQKENEALYSGGNLQLDSNSATALGAFAFGWHASTANTILRLMASNTFDRHPKLKIIIGHSGELIPYMFDRICKATAFFGMERGFVEVMHNNIWITTSGMFDVHSLRCLLGNMPLSQVMFSVDYPFSDNKLGKGYLEMIRREGILDEGGIEAFTSGNARRLLFCQG
;
A
#
# COMPACT_ATOMS: atom_id res chain seq x y z
N MET A 1 -37.99 -19.38 -35.44
CA MET A 1 -36.66 -19.87 -35.04
C MET A 1 -35.96 -18.69 -34.38
N SER A 2 -36.05 -18.62 -33.06
CA SER A 2 -35.43 -17.56 -32.25
C SER A 2 -34.00 -17.99 -31.90
N GLU A 3 -33.02 -17.28 -32.44
CA GLU A 3 -31.65 -17.31 -31.93
C GLU A 3 -31.65 -16.66 -30.54
N SER A 4 -31.53 -17.48 -29.50
CA SER A 4 -31.23 -17.01 -28.16
C SER A 4 -29.75 -16.60 -28.12
N SER A 5 -29.50 -15.31 -27.92
CA SER A 5 -28.18 -14.78 -27.61
C SER A 5 -27.67 -15.35 -26.29
N GLU A 6 -26.68 -16.23 -26.34
CA GLU A 6 -25.95 -16.71 -25.15
C GLU A 6 -25.07 -15.57 -24.59
N SER A 7 -25.58 -14.88 -23.56
CA SER A 7 -24.90 -13.77 -22.88
C SER A 7 -24.02 -14.25 -21.72
N GLY A 8 -23.04 -15.11 -22.01
CA GLY A 8 -22.07 -15.60 -21.02
C GLY A 8 -20.73 -14.83 -21.03
N PRO A 9 -19.99 -14.79 -19.91
CA PRO A 9 -18.64 -14.21 -19.88
C PRO A 9 -17.67 -14.97 -20.79
N LYS A 10 -16.75 -14.25 -21.44
CA LYS A 10 -15.76 -14.79 -22.41
C LYS A 10 -14.89 -15.91 -21.82
N TYR A 11 -14.56 -15.81 -20.53
CA TYR A 11 -13.79 -16.79 -19.76
C TYR A 11 -14.39 -16.93 -18.36
N ARG A 12 -14.22 -18.11 -17.75
CA ARG A 12 -14.63 -18.35 -16.36
C ARG A 12 -13.61 -19.23 -15.64
N ILE A 13 -13.50 -19.09 -14.33
CA ILE A 13 -12.67 -19.95 -13.49
C ILE A 13 -13.53 -21.07 -12.86
N ARG A 14 -12.96 -22.27 -12.74
CA ARG A 14 -13.56 -23.38 -12.00
C ARG A 14 -12.50 -24.28 -11.36
N PRO A 15 -12.85 -25.07 -10.34
CA PRO A 15 -12.02 -26.16 -9.88
C PRO A 15 -11.67 -27.08 -11.06
N GLY A 16 -10.39 -27.43 -11.17
CA GLY A 16 -9.91 -28.39 -12.14
C GLY A 16 -10.29 -29.81 -11.73
N THR A 17 -10.54 -30.64 -12.73
CA THR A 17 -10.84 -32.05 -12.57
C THR A 17 -9.64 -32.88 -13.02
N PHE A 18 -9.62 -34.17 -12.66
CA PHE A 18 -8.59 -35.10 -13.12
C PHE A 18 -8.52 -35.16 -14.66
N PHE A 19 -9.65 -34.95 -15.36
CA PHE A 19 -9.71 -34.96 -16.81
C PHE A 19 -9.11 -33.71 -17.47
N ASP A 20 -8.91 -32.64 -16.71
CA ASP A 20 -8.23 -31.42 -17.19
C ASP A 20 -6.70 -31.59 -17.21
N VAL A 21 -6.15 -32.63 -16.56
CA VAL A 21 -4.69 -32.85 -16.44
C VAL A 21 -3.97 -32.88 -17.79
N PRO A 22 -4.45 -33.58 -18.85
CA PRO A 22 -3.77 -33.55 -20.15
C PRO A 22 -3.77 -32.16 -20.79
N ALA A 23 -4.87 -31.41 -20.71
CA ALA A 23 -4.98 -30.08 -21.30
C ALA A 23 -4.08 -29.07 -20.57
N THR A 24 -4.12 -29.08 -19.24
CA THR A 24 -3.28 -28.23 -18.40
C THR A 24 -1.79 -28.57 -18.51
N THR A 25 -1.44 -29.84 -18.75
CA THR A 25 -0.06 -30.24 -19.06
C THR A 25 0.42 -29.67 -20.40
N ARG A 26 -0.45 -29.58 -21.41
CA ARG A 26 -0.11 -28.93 -22.69
C ARG A 26 0.14 -27.44 -22.50
N ILE A 27 -0.70 -26.76 -21.73
CA ILE A 27 -0.50 -25.34 -21.39
C ILE A 27 0.84 -25.18 -20.66
N TYR A 28 1.12 -26.01 -19.64
CA TYR A 28 2.40 -25.98 -18.93
C TYR A 28 3.59 -26.17 -19.90
N ALA A 29 3.54 -27.16 -20.78
CA ALA A 29 4.62 -27.39 -21.73
C ALA A 29 4.80 -26.24 -22.72
N ALA A 30 3.72 -25.57 -23.11
CA ALA A 30 3.76 -24.41 -24.00
C ALA A 30 4.28 -23.15 -23.30
N SER A 31 3.81 -22.86 -22.08
CA SER A 31 4.16 -21.66 -21.32
C SER A 31 5.60 -21.71 -20.78
N PHE A 32 6.07 -22.87 -20.35
CA PHE A 32 7.38 -23.04 -19.70
C PHE A 32 8.40 -23.74 -20.61
N GLY A 33 8.02 -24.03 -21.85
CA GLY A 33 8.84 -24.79 -22.80
C GLY A 33 10.15 -24.12 -23.23
N ASN A 34 10.40 -22.87 -22.88
CA ASN A 34 11.67 -22.19 -23.19
C ASN A 34 12.51 -21.88 -21.93
N GLU A 35 12.07 -22.33 -20.76
CA GLU A 35 12.76 -22.06 -19.51
C GLU A 35 14.08 -22.85 -19.40
N PRO A 36 15.23 -22.20 -19.11
CA PRO A 36 16.52 -22.87 -18.93
C PRO A 36 16.49 -23.97 -17.86
N LEU A 37 15.64 -23.81 -16.84
CA LEU A 37 15.44 -24.80 -15.79
C LEU A 37 14.90 -26.13 -16.34
N ILE A 38 14.07 -26.09 -17.38
CA ILE A 38 13.53 -27.30 -18.00
C ILE A 38 14.59 -27.97 -18.89
N ASP A 39 15.44 -27.19 -19.58
CA ASP A 39 16.62 -27.70 -20.27
C ASP A 39 17.62 -28.34 -19.28
N PHE A 40 17.70 -27.85 -18.05
CA PHE A 40 18.53 -28.44 -17.00
C PHE A 40 18.03 -29.82 -16.55
N PHE A 41 16.71 -30.01 -16.37
CA PHE A 41 16.14 -31.32 -16.02
C PHE A 41 16.12 -32.29 -17.21
N PHE A 42 15.91 -31.76 -18.41
CA PHE A 42 15.83 -32.54 -19.65
C PHE A 42 16.73 -31.96 -20.74
N PRO A 43 18.06 -32.21 -20.71
CA PRO A 43 19.00 -31.66 -21.68
C PRO A 43 18.68 -32.03 -23.13
N THR A 44 18.02 -33.16 -23.36
CA THR A 44 17.66 -33.67 -24.69
C THR A 44 16.20 -33.40 -25.09
N ARG A 45 15.42 -32.63 -24.31
CA ARG A 45 13.97 -32.42 -24.59
C ARG A 45 13.67 -31.81 -25.95
N ARG A 46 14.61 -31.06 -26.53
CA ARG A 46 14.45 -30.48 -27.88
C ARG A 46 14.49 -31.54 -28.98
N GLN A 47 15.08 -32.71 -28.69
CA GLN A 47 15.14 -33.87 -29.57
C GLN A 47 13.99 -34.85 -29.28
N ASP A 48 13.53 -34.91 -28.03
CA ASP A 48 12.38 -35.71 -27.59
C ASP A 48 11.43 -34.90 -26.67
N PRO A 49 10.50 -34.12 -27.26
CA PRO A 49 9.53 -33.35 -26.49
C PRO A 49 8.45 -34.22 -25.84
N VAL A 50 8.26 -35.45 -26.32
CA VAL A 50 7.23 -36.38 -25.84
C VAL A 50 7.59 -36.89 -24.44
N SER A 51 8.88 -37.12 -24.17
CA SER A 51 9.38 -37.53 -22.85
C SER A 51 9.09 -36.48 -21.78
N PHE A 52 9.37 -35.20 -22.04
CA PHE A 52 9.07 -34.11 -21.10
C PHE A 52 7.56 -34.02 -20.82
N TYR A 53 6.74 -34.00 -21.86
CA TYR A 53 5.29 -33.96 -21.71
C TYR A 53 4.74 -35.16 -20.91
N THR A 54 5.24 -36.36 -21.21
CA THR A 54 4.84 -37.60 -20.51
C THR A 54 5.19 -37.53 -19.03
N TRP A 55 6.38 -37.03 -18.70
CA TRP A 55 6.80 -36.83 -17.32
C TRP A 55 5.95 -35.79 -16.59
N SER A 56 5.70 -34.63 -17.21
CA SER A 56 4.86 -33.58 -16.62
C SER A 56 3.42 -34.06 -16.38
N CYS A 57 2.87 -34.82 -17.33
CA CYS A 57 1.53 -35.40 -17.20
C CYS A 57 1.47 -36.38 -16.00
N ARG A 58 2.43 -37.30 -15.88
CA ARG A 58 2.54 -38.20 -14.72
C ARG A 58 2.67 -37.42 -13.41
N ARG A 59 3.48 -36.36 -13.39
CA ARG A 59 3.64 -35.49 -12.21
C ARG A 59 2.34 -34.80 -11.81
N PHE A 60 1.57 -34.27 -12.77
CA PHE A 60 0.28 -33.62 -12.49
C PHE A 60 -0.78 -34.63 -12.05
N GLN A 61 -0.77 -35.85 -12.60
CA GLN A 61 -1.63 -36.93 -12.12
C GLN A 61 -1.33 -37.28 -10.66
N ARG A 62 -0.06 -37.44 -10.27
CA ARG A 62 0.32 -37.64 -8.85
C ARG A 62 -0.12 -36.46 -7.99
N ARG A 63 0.13 -35.23 -8.46
CA ARG A 63 -0.18 -33.99 -7.75
C ARG A 63 -1.67 -33.84 -7.46
N TYR A 64 -2.55 -34.13 -8.41
CA TYR A 64 -4.01 -34.05 -8.25
C TYR A 64 -4.53 -34.89 -7.07
N TRP A 65 -3.90 -36.03 -6.82
CA TRP A 65 -4.28 -36.94 -5.72
C TRP A 65 -3.43 -36.78 -4.46
N THR A 66 -2.52 -35.80 -4.45
CA THR A 66 -1.70 -35.51 -3.28
C THR A 66 -2.47 -34.58 -2.34
N PRO A 67 -2.67 -34.94 -1.06
CA PRO A 67 -3.34 -34.07 -0.10
C PRO A 67 -2.72 -32.67 -0.04
N GLY A 68 -3.57 -31.65 0.07
CA GLY A 68 -3.16 -30.25 0.14
C GLY A 68 -3.00 -29.57 -1.22
N TYR A 69 -2.87 -30.31 -2.32
CA TYR A 69 -2.84 -29.69 -3.64
C TYR A 69 -4.25 -29.40 -4.17
N SER A 70 -4.42 -28.23 -4.78
CA SER A 70 -5.61 -27.84 -5.52
C SER A 70 -5.26 -27.33 -6.91
N LEU A 71 -6.08 -27.70 -7.88
CA LEU A 71 -5.99 -27.22 -9.27
C LEU A 71 -7.19 -26.30 -9.52
N SER A 72 -6.91 -25.07 -9.96
CA SER A 72 -7.91 -24.20 -10.59
C SER A 72 -7.60 -24.08 -12.07
N VAL A 73 -8.63 -23.99 -12.91
CA VAL A 73 -8.50 -23.78 -14.35
C VAL A 73 -9.38 -22.61 -14.80
N VAL A 74 -8.84 -21.79 -15.69
CA VAL A 74 -9.65 -20.86 -16.49
C VAL A 74 -10.02 -21.57 -17.78
N VAL A 75 -11.29 -21.54 -18.11
CA VAL A 75 -11.85 -22.17 -19.31
C VAL A 75 -12.48 -21.15 -20.24
N ASP A 76 -12.46 -21.47 -21.53
CA ASP A 76 -13.21 -20.71 -22.53
C ASP A 76 -14.72 -21.03 -22.49
N LYS A 77 -15.49 -20.39 -23.38
CA LYS A 77 -16.93 -20.62 -23.54
C LYS A 77 -17.33 -22.07 -23.85
N HIS A 78 -16.40 -22.92 -24.29
CA HIS A 78 -16.61 -24.33 -24.59
C HIS A 78 -16.10 -25.26 -23.48
N ASP A 79 -15.77 -24.71 -22.31
CA ASP A 79 -15.21 -25.42 -21.16
C ASP A 79 -13.81 -26.01 -21.41
N HIS A 80 -13.07 -25.51 -22.41
CA HIS A 80 -11.70 -25.92 -22.65
C HIS A 80 -10.74 -25.14 -21.74
N PRO A 81 -9.85 -25.82 -20.98
CA PRO A 81 -8.83 -25.14 -20.19
C PRO A 81 -7.90 -24.30 -21.08
N VAL A 82 -7.72 -23.03 -20.71
CA VAL A 82 -6.83 -22.05 -21.33
C VAL A 82 -5.80 -21.47 -20.35
N GLY A 83 -5.97 -21.73 -19.05
CA GLY A 83 -4.99 -21.42 -18.01
C GLY A 83 -5.18 -22.32 -16.79
N LEU A 84 -4.15 -22.37 -15.94
CA LEU A 84 -4.14 -23.16 -14.71
C LEU A 84 -3.39 -22.47 -13.57
N SER A 85 -3.79 -22.81 -12.34
CA SER A 85 -2.98 -22.58 -11.15
C SER A 85 -2.97 -23.83 -10.26
N TRP A 86 -1.80 -24.14 -9.69
CA TRP A 86 -1.63 -25.15 -8.66
C TRP A 86 -1.23 -24.51 -7.35
N TRP A 87 -2.03 -24.73 -6.33
CA TRP A 87 -1.73 -24.32 -4.97
C TRP A 87 -1.51 -25.54 -4.10
N LYS A 88 -0.64 -25.43 -3.10
CA LYS A 88 -0.41 -26.44 -2.07
C LYS A 88 -0.63 -25.81 -0.71
N ARG A 89 -1.68 -26.26 -0.02
CA ARG A 89 -1.96 -25.91 1.38
C ARG A 89 -1.04 -26.70 2.31
N PRO A 90 -0.55 -26.11 3.41
CA PRO A 90 0.20 -26.85 4.42
C PRO A 90 -0.72 -27.84 5.13
N THR A 91 -0.50 -29.13 4.88
CA THR A 91 -1.26 -30.19 5.53
C THR A 91 -0.62 -30.56 6.86
N GLN A 92 -1.39 -30.47 7.95
CA GLN A 92 -1.03 -31.18 9.18
C GLN A 92 -0.97 -32.70 8.92
N PRO A 93 -0.13 -33.46 9.66
CA PRO A 93 -0.11 -34.91 9.54
C PRO A 93 -1.50 -35.48 9.86
N LEU A 94 -2.16 -36.02 8.84
CA LEU A 94 -3.49 -36.62 8.97
C LEU A 94 -3.47 -37.76 9.99
N THR A 95 -4.47 -37.81 10.85
CA THR A 95 -4.71 -38.97 11.74
C THR A 95 -5.04 -40.22 10.93
N LEU A 96 -4.84 -41.41 11.50
CA LEU A 96 -5.11 -42.68 10.81
C LEU A 96 -6.55 -42.77 10.29
N LEU A 97 -7.51 -42.25 11.07
CA LEU A 97 -8.93 -42.23 10.71
C LEU A 97 -9.21 -41.28 9.53
N GLN A 98 -8.61 -40.08 9.52
CA GLN A 98 -8.73 -39.12 8.43
C GLN A 98 -8.07 -39.62 7.14
N LYS A 99 -6.95 -40.36 7.24
CA LYS A 99 -6.33 -41.03 6.10
C LYS A 99 -7.26 -42.07 5.49
N LEU A 100 -7.86 -42.93 6.32
CA LEU A 100 -8.76 -43.99 5.86
C LEU A 100 -10.06 -43.47 5.23
N LEU A 101 -10.57 -42.33 5.70
CA LEU A 101 -11.79 -41.69 5.19
C LEU A 101 -11.56 -40.79 3.96
N SER A 102 -10.31 -40.47 3.61
CA SER A 102 -10.01 -39.59 2.48
C SER A 102 -9.98 -40.35 1.15
N PRO A 103 -10.78 -39.96 0.13
CA PRO A 103 -10.71 -40.53 -1.21
C PRO A 103 -9.31 -40.41 -1.84
N SER A 104 -8.57 -39.34 -1.53
CA SER A 104 -7.22 -39.12 -2.05
C SER A 104 -6.21 -40.14 -1.53
N PHE A 105 -6.46 -40.75 -0.36
CA PHE A 105 -5.57 -41.77 0.19
C PHE A 105 -5.64 -43.08 -0.59
N TRP A 106 -6.85 -43.58 -0.85
CA TRP A 106 -7.05 -44.83 -1.58
C TRP A 106 -6.81 -44.66 -3.08
N VAL A 107 -7.42 -43.65 -3.70
CA VAL A 107 -7.29 -43.41 -5.15
C VAL A 107 -5.87 -42.95 -5.49
N GLY A 108 -5.27 -42.09 -4.65
CA GLY A 108 -3.89 -41.66 -4.81
C GLY A 108 -2.89 -42.81 -4.69
N SER A 109 -3.09 -43.76 -3.78
CA SER A 109 -2.22 -44.94 -3.66
C SER A 109 -2.30 -45.84 -4.90
N VAL A 110 -3.50 -46.06 -5.44
CA VAL A 110 -3.69 -46.83 -6.68
C VAL A 110 -3.07 -46.12 -7.88
N ILE A 111 -3.25 -44.81 -7.99
CA ILE A 111 -2.68 -44.02 -9.09
C ILE A 111 -1.15 -43.95 -8.98
N ASN A 112 -0.59 -43.79 -7.78
CA ASN A 112 0.85 -43.85 -7.57
C ASN A 112 1.41 -45.23 -7.94
N ALA A 113 0.74 -46.32 -7.58
CA ALA A 113 1.15 -47.67 -7.99
C ALA A 113 1.10 -47.84 -9.51
N PHE A 114 0.04 -47.34 -10.15
CA PHE A 114 -0.10 -47.38 -11.61
C PHE A 114 0.99 -46.55 -12.31
N ILE A 115 1.27 -45.32 -11.85
CA ILE A 115 2.30 -44.46 -12.42
C ILE A 115 3.70 -45.05 -12.18
N ASN A 116 3.98 -45.62 -11.00
CA ASN A 116 5.24 -46.33 -10.73
C ASN A 116 5.41 -47.52 -11.68
N MET A 117 4.35 -48.28 -11.95
CA MET A 117 4.36 -49.36 -12.93
C MET A 117 4.62 -48.82 -14.35
N GLN A 118 3.98 -47.71 -14.73
CA GLN A 118 4.22 -47.06 -16.02
C GLN A 118 5.65 -46.52 -16.16
N GLU A 119 6.24 -45.99 -15.09
CA GLU A 119 7.64 -45.55 -15.06
C GLU A 119 8.62 -46.71 -15.18
N TYR A 120 8.29 -47.86 -14.59
CA TYR A 120 9.08 -49.08 -14.73
C TYR A 120 9.01 -49.66 -16.15
N LEU A 121 7.80 -49.77 -16.71
CA LEU A 121 7.57 -50.36 -18.04
C LEU A 121 7.94 -49.40 -19.18
N PHE A 122 7.75 -48.10 -18.98
CA PHE A 122 7.95 -47.03 -19.96
C PHE A 122 8.70 -45.87 -19.30
N PRO A 123 10.01 -46.03 -19.06
CA PRO A 123 10.83 -45.01 -18.44
C PRO A 123 10.91 -43.78 -19.36
N VAL A 124 10.81 -42.60 -18.75
CA VAL A 124 11.00 -41.33 -19.47
C VAL A 124 12.48 -41.19 -19.81
N GLN A 125 12.79 -40.89 -21.06
CA GLN A 125 14.17 -40.67 -21.50
C GLN A 125 14.58 -39.20 -21.33
N GLY A 126 15.88 -38.96 -21.14
CA GLY A 126 16.44 -37.61 -21.07
C GLY A 126 16.28 -36.88 -19.73
N LEU A 127 15.57 -37.45 -18.75
CA LEU A 127 15.50 -36.91 -17.39
C LEU A 127 16.85 -37.10 -16.68
N ASN A 128 17.51 -36.02 -16.30
CA ASN A 128 18.68 -36.05 -15.43
C ASN A 128 18.25 -36.03 -13.96
N LYS A 129 18.32 -37.20 -13.31
CA LYS A 129 17.91 -37.37 -11.90
C LYS A 129 18.79 -36.58 -10.93
N ASN A 130 20.10 -36.50 -11.18
CA ASN A 130 21.01 -35.74 -10.31
C ASN A 130 20.66 -34.26 -10.33
N ASN A 131 20.37 -33.70 -11.51
CA ASN A 131 19.96 -32.30 -11.65
C ASN A 131 18.63 -32.01 -10.92
N MET A 132 17.70 -32.98 -10.93
CA MET A 132 16.47 -32.88 -10.16
C MET A 132 16.73 -32.87 -8.65
N GLU A 133 17.59 -33.77 -8.16
CA GLU A 133 17.99 -33.81 -6.74
C GLU A 133 18.67 -32.51 -6.32
N THR A 134 19.55 -31.95 -7.16
CA THR A 134 20.18 -30.63 -6.91
C THR A 134 19.15 -29.52 -6.77
N PHE A 135 18.13 -29.50 -7.62
CA PHE A 135 17.06 -28.50 -7.52
C PHE A 135 16.18 -28.70 -6.27
N GLU A 136 15.84 -29.94 -5.94
CA GLU A 136 15.06 -30.25 -4.74
C GLU A 136 15.82 -29.87 -3.47
N GLN A 137 17.14 -30.07 -3.44
CA GLN A 137 18.00 -29.63 -2.34
C GLN A 137 18.04 -28.11 -2.23
N ALA A 138 18.29 -27.39 -3.34
CA ALA A 138 18.30 -25.93 -3.35
C ALA A 138 16.95 -25.33 -2.91
N PHE A 139 15.84 -25.97 -3.27
CA PHE A 139 14.50 -25.59 -2.82
C PHE A 139 14.31 -25.84 -1.32
N SER A 140 14.78 -26.99 -0.81
CA SER A 140 14.73 -27.34 0.62
C SER A 140 15.54 -26.37 1.48
N ASP A 141 16.63 -25.81 0.95
CA ASP A 141 17.49 -24.87 1.68
C ASP A 141 16.85 -23.48 1.81
N VAL A 142 16.00 -23.07 0.86
CA VAL A 142 15.33 -21.76 0.89
C VAL A 142 13.97 -21.76 1.58
N GLU A 143 13.29 -22.92 1.64
CA GLU A 143 11.94 -23.03 2.21
C GLU A 143 11.87 -22.50 3.67
N PRO A 144 12.84 -22.77 4.56
CA PRO A 144 12.85 -22.19 5.90
C PRO A 144 12.91 -20.66 5.93
N HIS A 145 13.53 -20.03 4.93
CA HIS A 145 13.58 -18.58 4.80
C HIS A 145 12.25 -18.00 4.34
N ALA A 146 11.53 -18.72 3.47
CA ALA A 146 10.17 -18.35 3.06
C ALA A 146 9.14 -18.52 4.19
N LEU A 147 9.39 -19.45 5.12
CA LEU A 147 8.48 -19.84 6.21
C LEU A 147 9.00 -19.43 7.60
N ASP A 148 9.69 -18.29 7.66
CA ASP A 148 10.44 -17.80 8.82
C ASP A 148 9.58 -17.29 9.99
N THR A 149 8.29 -17.02 9.77
CA THR A 149 7.34 -16.54 10.79
C THR A 149 6.26 -17.58 11.13
N PRO A 150 5.67 -17.57 12.33
CA PRO A 150 4.58 -18.48 12.71
C PRO A 150 3.39 -18.48 11.74
N GLN A 151 3.11 -17.32 11.11
CA GLN A 151 2.09 -17.16 10.09
C GLN A 151 2.54 -17.78 8.76
N ARG A 152 3.78 -17.51 8.31
CA ARG A 152 4.30 -18.11 7.08
C ARG A 152 4.52 -19.62 7.17
N GLN A 153 4.70 -20.18 8.35
CA GLN A 153 4.67 -21.64 8.54
C GLN A 153 3.35 -22.31 8.12
N LYS A 154 2.27 -21.53 8.01
CA LYS A 154 0.98 -21.97 7.48
C LYS A 154 0.72 -21.48 6.05
N ALA A 155 1.71 -20.89 5.38
CA ALA A 155 1.53 -20.28 4.07
C ALA A 155 1.18 -21.30 2.98
N HIS A 156 0.30 -20.89 2.07
CA HIS A 156 -0.02 -21.64 0.88
C HIS A 156 1.07 -21.42 -0.18
N TYR A 157 1.52 -22.51 -0.79
CA TYR A 157 2.53 -22.45 -1.84
C TYR A 157 1.86 -22.42 -3.23
N LEU A 158 1.99 -21.32 -3.96
CA LEU A 158 1.64 -21.26 -5.38
C LEU A 158 2.73 -21.96 -6.18
N SER A 159 2.49 -23.25 -6.46
CA SER A 159 3.46 -24.10 -7.14
C SER A 159 3.52 -23.87 -8.65
N LEU A 160 2.45 -23.40 -9.28
CA LEU A 160 2.41 -23.15 -10.71
C LEU A 160 1.30 -22.16 -11.06
N LEU A 161 1.59 -21.21 -11.95
CA LEU A 161 0.61 -20.34 -12.58
C LEU A 161 0.95 -20.25 -14.07
N GLY A 162 0.04 -20.67 -14.95
CA GLY A 162 0.32 -20.71 -16.40
C GLY A 162 -0.92 -20.40 -17.22
N VAL A 163 -0.73 -19.64 -18.30
CA VAL A 163 -1.75 -19.33 -19.30
C VAL A 163 -1.20 -19.69 -20.67
N ASP A 164 -2.06 -20.19 -21.55
CA ASP A 164 -1.71 -20.44 -22.94
C ASP A 164 -0.99 -19.22 -23.54
N PRO A 165 0.21 -19.39 -24.14
CA PRO A 165 1.00 -18.28 -24.68
C PRO A 165 0.23 -17.35 -25.62
N VAL A 166 -0.73 -17.87 -26.39
CA VAL A 166 -1.53 -17.08 -27.35
C VAL A 166 -2.49 -16.12 -26.64
N LEU A 167 -2.84 -16.41 -25.39
CA LEU A 167 -3.82 -15.67 -24.58
C LEU A 167 -3.16 -14.89 -23.43
N GLN A 168 -1.82 -14.82 -23.39
CA GLN A 168 -1.12 -13.97 -22.44
C GLN A 168 -1.42 -12.49 -22.70
N GLY A 169 -1.54 -11.70 -21.64
CA GLY A 169 -1.92 -10.28 -21.72
C GLY A 169 -3.43 -10.01 -21.62
N GLU A 170 -4.29 -11.03 -21.75
CA GLU A 170 -5.76 -10.90 -21.62
C GLU A 170 -6.25 -10.90 -20.14
N GLY A 171 -5.35 -10.78 -19.16
CA GLY A 171 -5.71 -10.77 -17.74
C GLY A 171 -6.03 -12.13 -17.11
N LEU A 172 -5.91 -13.24 -17.84
CA LEU A 172 -6.26 -14.58 -17.32
C LEU A 172 -5.34 -15.06 -16.17
N GLY A 173 -4.07 -14.66 -16.19
CA GLY A 173 -3.12 -14.96 -15.12
C GLY A 173 -3.45 -14.21 -13.83
N LYS A 174 -3.98 -12.98 -13.95
CA LYS A 174 -4.52 -12.19 -12.84
C LYS A 174 -5.72 -12.92 -12.22
N MET A 175 -6.68 -13.32 -13.04
CA MET A 175 -7.88 -14.06 -12.58
C MET A 175 -7.54 -15.34 -11.79
N LEU A 176 -6.54 -16.11 -12.25
CA LEU A 176 -6.09 -17.33 -11.57
C LEU A 176 -5.32 -17.08 -10.27
N LEU A 177 -4.61 -15.95 -10.18
CA LEU A 177 -3.90 -15.54 -8.99
C LEU A 177 -4.88 -15.04 -7.92
N GLU A 178 -5.83 -14.19 -8.31
CA GLU A 178 -6.87 -13.65 -7.43
C GLU A 178 -7.74 -14.76 -6.82
N ASP A 179 -8.21 -15.74 -7.61
CA ASP A 179 -8.95 -16.92 -7.10
C ASP A 179 -8.13 -17.78 -6.12
N GLY A 180 -6.81 -17.74 -6.25
CA GLY A 180 -5.90 -18.44 -5.35
C GLY A 180 -5.71 -17.70 -4.04
N LEU A 181 -5.47 -16.38 -4.14
CA LEU A 181 -5.29 -15.50 -3.00
C LEU A 181 -6.57 -15.41 -2.17
N GLU A 182 -7.74 -15.25 -2.78
CA GLU A 182 -9.03 -15.22 -2.05
C GLU A 182 -9.18 -16.42 -1.08
N LYS A 183 -8.74 -17.62 -1.50
CA LYS A 183 -8.75 -18.83 -0.66
C LYS A 183 -7.67 -18.85 0.43
N VAL A 184 -6.57 -18.14 0.23
CA VAL A 184 -5.54 -17.91 1.26
C VAL A 184 -6.08 -16.97 2.33
N ASP A 185 -6.89 -16.01 1.91
CA ASP A 185 -7.42 -14.93 2.74
C ASP A 185 -8.56 -15.40 3.63
N ASP A 186 -9.46 -16.21 3.05
CA ASP A 186 -10.50 -16.95 3.77
C ASP A 186 -9.92 -17.79 4.93
N GLU A 187 -8.65 -18.20 4.82
CA GLU A 187 -7.95 -19.02 5.82
C GLU A 187 -7.01 -18.20 6.72
N ASP A 188 -7.01 -16.87 6.60
CA ASP A 188 -6.14 -15.93 7.30
C ASP A 188 -4.66 -16.38 7.28
N SER A 189 -4.20 -16.77 6.09
CA SER A 189 -2.91 -17.40 5.87
C SER A 189 -2.01 -16.59 4.95
N ALA A 190 -0.71 -16.88 4.92
CA ALA A 190 0.21 -16.26 3.97
C ALA A 190 0.25 -17.04 2.64
N ALA A 191 0.79 -16.44 1.59
CA ALA A 191 1.11 -17.11 0.34
C ALA A 191 2.60 -16.98 0.02
N TRP A 192 3.19 -17.97 -0.65
CA TRP A 192 4.53 -17.84 -1.19
C TRP A 192 4.70 -18.57 -2.52
N LEU A 193 5.69 -18.15 -3.30
CA LEU A 193 5.97 -18.68 -4.63
C LEU A 193 7.44 -18.56 -4.99
N VAL A 194 7.83 -19.25 -6.06
CA VAL A 194 9.12 -19.05 -6.74
C VAL A 194 8.86 -18.47 -8.12
N SER A 195 9.21 -17.21 -8.32
CA SER A 195 8.96 -16.47 -9.56
C SER A 195 10.00 -16.80 -10.63
N LEU A 196 9.55 -16.80 -11.88
CA LEU A 196 10.43 -16.70 -13.05
C LEU A 196 10.98 -15.27 -13.17
N ALA A 197 12.07 -15.14 -13.90
CA ALA A 197 12.70 -13.86 -14.17
C ALA A 197 11.75 -12.92 -14.92
N GLY A 198 11.63 -11.67 -14.46
CA GLY A 198 10.83 -10.63 -15.11
C GLY A 198 9.35 -10.61 -14.70
N LEU A 199 8.91 -11.54 -13.85
CA LEU A 199 7.54 -11.58 -13.30
C LEU A 199 7.44 -11.02 -11.88
N GLU A 200 8.54 -10.53 -11.30
CA GLU A 200 8.59 -10.01 -9.93
C GLU A 200 7.64 -8.81 -9.77
N LYS A 201 7.65 -7.91 -10.75
CA LYS A 201 6.72 -6.76 -10.80
C LYS A 201 5.26 -7.18 -10.93
N PHE A 202 4.98 -8.35 -11.52
CA PHE A 202 3.61 -8.86 -11.62
C PHE A 202 3.12 -9.29 -10.24
N TYR A 203 3.90 -10.08 -9.51
CA TYR A 203 3.55 -10.57 -8.18
C TYR A 203 3.60 -9.48 -7.10
N ALA A 204 4.51 -8.51 -7.19
CA ALA A 204 4.61 -7.41 -6.24
C ALA A 204 3.32 -6.57 -6.14
N ARG A 205 2.54 -6.48 -7.23
CA ARG A 205 1.23 -5.82 -7.22
C ARG A 205 0.17 -6.52 -6.36
N TYR A 206 0.43 -7.75 -5.96
CA TYR A 206 -0.46 -8.55 -5.09
C TYR A 206 0.17 -8.79 -3.72
N GLY A 207 1.06 -7.90 -3.28
CA GLY A 207 1.66 -7.96 -1.94
C GLY A 207 2.81 -8.96 -1.77
N PHE A 208 3.25 -9.62 -2.85
CA PHE A 208 4.42 -10.50 -2.78
C PHE A 208 5.71 -9.68 -2.70
N VAL A 209 6.45 -9.84 -1.60
CA VAL A 209 7.78 -9.26 -1.43
C VAL A 209 8.86 -10.31 -1.62
N GLU A 210 10.00 -9.90 -2.17
CA GLU A 210 11.18 -10.74 -2.27
C GLU A 210 11.72 -11.07 -0.88
N VAL A 211 11.94 -12.36 -0.62
CA VAL A 211 12.47 -12.87 0.66
C VAL A 211 13.88 -13.39 0.48
N THR A 212 14.10 -14.20 -0.56
CA THR A 212 15.40 -14.79 -0.90
C THR A 212 15.38 -15.24 -2.35
N LYS A 213 16.50 -15.80 -2.83
CA LYS A 213 16.62 -16.35 -4.16
C LYS A 213 17.13 -17.78 -4.11
N VAL A 214 16.53 -18.65 -4.91
CA VAL A 214 17.03 -20.02 -5.13
C VAL A 214 18.23 -19.96 -6.05
N GLU A 215 19.38 -20.36 -5.54
CA GLU A 215 20.58 -20.59 -6.33
C GLU A 215 20.77 -22.09 -6.54
N VAL A 216 20.74 -22.53 -7.80
CA VAL A 216 20.90 -23.94 -8.16
C VAL A 216 22.33 -24.14 -8.66
N GLU A 217 23.10 -24.97 -7.96
CA GLU A 217 24.47 -25.30 -8.34
C GLU A 217 24.52 -25.88 -9.76
N GLY A 218 25.39 -25.34 -10.61
CA GLY A 218 25.53 -25.76 -12.01
C GLY A 218 24.53 -25.13 -12.99
N LEU A 219 23.65 -24.22 -12.54
CA LEU A 219 22.69 -23.51 -13.39
C LEU A 219 22.81 -21.97 -13.28
N HIS A 220 24.01 -21.45 -13.57
CA HIS A 220 24.35 -20.02 -13.41
C HIS A 220 23.54 -19.07 -14.31
N ASP A 221 23.01 -19.55 -15.44
CA ASP A 221 22.25 -18.75 -16.39
C ASP A 221 20.74 -18.66 -16.06
N TRP A 222 20.26 -19.40 -15.05
CA TRP A 222 18.87 -19.30 -14.62
C TRP A 222 18.65 -18.03 -13.79
N LYS A 223 18.02 -17.04 -14.42
CA LYS A 223 17.71 -15.75 -13.80
C LYS A 223 16.43 -15.76 -12.95
N GLY A 224 15.67 -16.85 -12.98
CA GLY A 224 14.49 -17.05 -12.12
C GLY A 224 14.88 -17.46 -10.70
N GLY A 225 13.90 -17.97 -9.95
CA GLY A 225 14.16 -18.49 -8.61
C GLY A 225 13.91 -17.49 -7.50
N MET A 226 13.26 -16.35 -7.79
CA MET A 226 12.97 -15.38 -6.75
C MET A 226 11.89 -15.91 -5.83
N VAL A 227 12.23 -16.14 -4.55
CA VAL A 227 11.28 -16.58 -3.54
C VAL A 227 10.55 -15.35 -3.05
N MET A 228 9.24 -15.32 -3.28
CA MET A 228 8.40 -14.20 -2.89
C MET A 228 7.33 -14.68 -1.92
N ALA A 229 7.05 -13.90 -0.88
CA ALA A 229 5.99 -14.18 0.09
C ALA A 229 5.06 -12.98 0.23
N ALA A 230 3.77 -13.25 0.35
CA ALA A 230 2.72 -12.29 0.67
C ALA A 230 2.04 -12.70 1.97
N HIS A 231 1.68 -11.75 2.82
CA HIS A 231 0.74 -12.02 3.92
C HIS A 231 -0.69 -12.09 3.37
N SER A 232 -1.63 -12.66 4.13
CA SER A 232 -3.03 -12.80 3.72
C SER A 232 -3.52 -11.50 3.09
N SER A 233 -4.30 -11.67 2.02
CA SER A 233 -5.45 -10.93 1.51
C SER A 233 -6.05 -9.70 2.14
N THR A 234 -5.44 -9.06 3.12
CA THR A 234 -5.34 -7.65 2.89
C THR A 234 -4.22 -7.52 1.87
N ALA A 235 -4.62 -7.44 0.59
CA ALA A 235 -4.10 -6.34 -0.20
C ALA A 235 -3.99 -5.19 0.78
N ALA A 236 -2.86 -4.48 0.83
CA ALA A 236 -3.01 -3.09 1.18
C ALA A 236 -4.13 -2.64 0.24
N THR A 237 -5.35 -2.54 0.77
CA THR A 237 -6.44 -2.03 0.02
C THR A 237 -5.87 -0.65 -0.20
N ASP A 238 -5.48 -0.37 -1.43
CA ASP A 238 -5.08 0.98 -1.84
C ASP A 238 -6.25 1.96 -1.60
N ASP A 239 -7.37 1.48 -1.04
CA ASP A 239 -8.38 2.20 -0.29
C ASP A 239 -7.80 2.85 1.00
N PRO A 240 -7.53 4.17 0.97
CA PRO A 240 -6.98 4.91 2.09
C PRO A 240 -7.90 4.99 3.32
N ILE A 241 -9.18 4.60 3.20
CA ILE A 241 -10.15 4.60 4.30
C ILE A 241 -10.39 3.22 4.91
N HIS A 242 -9.70 2.18 4.43
CA HIS A 242 -9.82 0.84 4.99
C HIS A 242 -9.43 0.80 6.48
N GLY A 243 -10.30 0.23 7.31
CA GLY A 243 -10.13 0.17 8.76
C GLY A 243 -10.73 1.35 9.52
N PHE A 244 -11.26 2.37 8.84
CA PHE A 244 -12.08 3.38 9.50
C PHE A 244 -13.49 2.85 9.81
N PRO A 245 -14.06 3.19 10.98
CA PRO A 245 -15.45 2.88 11.27
C PRO A 245 -16.40 3.60 10.30
N ASP A 246 -17.55 3.00 9.99
CA ASP A 246 -18.61 3.61 9.14
C ASP A 246 -19.01 5.01 9.63
N SER A 247 -18.98 5.24 10.94
CA SER A 247 -19.28 6.54 11.54
C SER A 247 -18.29 7.65 11.16
N ILE A 248 -17.05 7.30 10.83
CA ILE A 248 -16.04 8.20 10.31
C ILE A 248 -16.19 8.32 8.79
N ILE A 249 -16.35 7.20 8.08
CA ILE A 249 -16.50 7.19 6.61
C ILE A 249 -17.69 8.04 6.18
N ASN A 250 -18.86 7.86 6.82
CA ASN A 250 -20.05 8.65 6.52
C ASN A 250 -19.81 10.15 6.69
N LYS A 251 -19.03 10.56 7.69
CA LYS A 251 -18.64 11.96 7.90
C LYS A 251 -17.59 12.45 6.92
N LEU A 252 -16.73 11.57 6.39
CA LEU A 252 -15.72 11.94 5.40
C LEU A 252 -16.37 12.29 4.06
N VAL A 253 -17.35 11.49 3.63
CA VAL A 253 -18.03 11.65 2.33
C VAL A 253 -19.21 12.63 2.36
N ASP A 254 -19.67 13.02 3.55
CA ASP A 254 -20.74 14.02 3.69
C ASP A 254 -20.20 15.43 3.47
N PHE A 255 -20.65 16.09 2.40
CA PHE A 255 -20.38 17.50 2.08
C PHE A 255 -21.64 18.37 2.16
N ASP A 256 -22.72 17.82 2.73
CA ASP A 256 -24.06 18.39 2.66
C ASP A 256 -24.58 18.78 4.07
N ASP A 257 -25.86 18.55 4.31
CA ASP A 257 -26.62 19.10 5.43
C ASP A 257 -26.08 18.64 6.80
N GLU A 258 -25.56 17.42 6.94
CA GLU A 258 -25.13 16.91 8.25
C GLU A 258 -23.85 17.60 8.73
N ARG A 259 -22.84 17.75 7.86
CA ARG A 259 -21.62 18.50 8.13
C ARG A 259 -21.93 19.97 8.39
N ILE A 260 -22.76 20.60 7.55
CA ILE A 260 -23.13 22.01 7.71
C ILE A 260 -23.87 22.22 9.03
N LYS A 261 -24.81 21.35 9.39
CA LYS A 261 -25.50 21.39 10.68
C LYS A 261 -24.52 21.23 11.83
N ASN A 262 -23.57 20.30 11.75
CA ASN A 262 -22.55 20.12 12.78
C ASN A 262 -21.65 21.35 12.92
N MET A 263 -21.32 22.03 11.81
CA MET A 263 -20.60 23.32 11.84
C MET A 263 -21.42 24.40 12.56
N ASP A 264 -22.71 24.53 12.25
CA ASP A 264 -23.61 25.51 12.88
C ASP A 264 -23.74 25.30 14.38
N GLU A 265 -23.97 24.06 14.82
CA GLU A 265 -24.08 23.69 16.25
C GLU A 265 -22.80 24.02 17.04
N ASN A 266 -21.65 24.02 16.36
CA ASN A 266 -20.34 24.25 16.94
C ASN A 266 -19.71 25.61 16.61
N ASN A 267 -20.49 26.54 16.03
CA ASN A 267 -20.07 27.90 15.68
C ASN A 267 -18.87 27.96 14.70
N ILE A 268 -18.81 27.04 13.73
CA ILE A 268 -17.78 27.02 12.69
C ILE A 268 -18.32 27.72 11.44
N ALA A 269 -17.74 28.88 11.14
CA ALA A 269 -18.14 29.66 9.97
C ALA A 269 -17.69 29.00 8.66
N ILE A 270 -16.41 28.61 8.57
CA ILE A 270 -15.79 28.04 7.37
C ILE A 270 -14.97 26.81 7.76
N GLN A 271 -15.06 25.74 6.98
CA GLN A 271 -14.07 24.65 6.96
C GLN A 271 -13.23 24.74 5.68
N VAL A 272 -11.91 24.67 5.83
CA VAL A 272 -11.01 24.43 4.69
C VAL A 272 -10.85 22.92 4.57
N LEU A 273 -11.44 22.34 3.53
CA LEU A 273 -11.50 20.91 3.29
C LEU A 273 -10.22 20.43 2.58
N SER A 274 -9.82 19.20 2.86
CA SER A 274 -8.63 18.54 2.33
C SER A 274 -8.84 17.02 2.28
N HIS A 275 -7.95 16.30 1.59
CA HIS A 275 -7.98 14.84 1.53
C HIS A 275 -7.56 14.20 2.86
N THR A 276 -8.02 12.97 3.10
CA THR A 276 -7.42 12.02 4.07
C THR A 276 -6.13 11.43 3.49
N PRO A 277 -5.15 10.95 4.27
CA PRO A 277 -3.89 10.45 3.73
C PRO A 277 -4.06 9.52 2.51
N THR A 278 -3.43 9.88 1.39
CA THR A 278 -3.61 9.31 0.03
C THR A 278 -2.40 8.53 -0.48
N ASN A 279 -1.55 8.00 0.41
CA ASN A 279 -0.42 7.18 -0.02
C ASN A 279 -0.90 6.11 -1.02
N PHE A 280 -0.20 6.01 -2.16
CA PHE A 280 -0.46 5.06 -3.26
C PHE A 280 -1.57 5.42 -4.27
N VAL A 281 -2.20 6.59 -4.17
CA VAL A 281 -3.18 7.06 -5.18
C VAL A 281 -2.48 7.60 -6.45
N THR A 282 -3.03 7.31 -7.64
CA THR A 282 -2.46 7.80 -8.91
C THR A 282 -2.73 9.28 -9.13
N ALA A 283 -1.93 9.91 -10.01
CA ALA A 283 -2.13 11.32 -10.36
C ALA A 283 -3.51 11.57 -10.99
N GLU A 284 -4.03 10.65 -11.82
CA GLU A 284 -5.37 10.82 -12.40
C GLU A 284 -6.46 10.81 -11.33
N THR A 285 -6.35 9.93 -10.33
CA THR A 285 -7.30 9.87 -9.22
C THR A 285 -7.21 11.12 -8.35
N ILE A 286 -6.00 11.64 -8.08
CA ILE A 286 -5.83 12.89 -7.33
C ILE A 286 -6.53 14.07 -8.05
N ILE A 287 -6.37 14.17 -9.37
CA ILE A 287 -7.03 15.20 -10.18
C ILE A 287 -8.56 15.05 -10.08
N ALA A 288 -9.08 13.83 -10.17
CA ALA A 288 -10.52 13.55 -10.03
C ALA A 288 -11.05 13.91 -8.63
N CYS A 289 -10.30 13.61 -7.57
CA CYS A 289 -10.65 13.99 -6.19
C CYS A 289 -10.68 15.52 -6.02
N ASN A 290 -9.73 16.24 -6.63
CA ASN A 290 -9.75 17.70 -6.61
C ASN A 290 -11.01 18.22 -7.34
N ASP A 291 -11.38 17.66 -8.49
CA ASP A 291 -12.59 18.07 -9.22
C ASP A 291 -13.88 17.82 -8.42
N GLU A 292 -13.94 16.72 -7.66
CA GLU A 292 -15.05 16.44 -6.73
C GLU A 292 -15.10 17.48 -5.60
N LEU A 293 -13.94 17.79 -4.99
CA LEU A 293 -13.86 18.81 -3.95
C LEU A 293 -14.26 20.20 -4.48
N VAL A 294 -13.91 20.52 -5.72
CA VAL A 294 -14.35 21.75 -6.40
C VAL A 294 -15.88 21.81 -6.47
N ALA A 295 -16.55 20.70 -6.80
CA ALA A 295 -18.01 20.65 -6.83
C ALA A 295 -18.61 20.91 -5.44
N ALA A 296 -18.08 20.25 -4.40
CA ALA A 296 -18.52 20.44 -3.00
C ALA A 296 -18.33 21.90 -2.52
N VAL A 297 -17.15 22.49 -2.76
CA VAL A 297 -16.86 23.89 -2.41
C VAL A 297 -17.79 24.83 -3.17
N ARG A 298 -18.08 24.57 -4.46
CA ARG A 298 -18.99 25.40 -5.26
C ARG A 298 -20.44 25.34 -4.80
N ALA A 299 -20.90 24.18 -4.30
CA ALA A 299 -22.24 24.04 -3.75
C ALA A 299 -22.42 24.86 -2.46
N ASN A 300 -21.37 24.98 -1.65
CA ASN A 300 -21.41 25.57 -0.31
C ASN A 300 -20.34 26.67 -0.09
N LYS A 301 -20.16 27.58 -1.07
CA LYS A 301 -19.05 28.57 -1.10
C LYS A 301 -18.90 29.48 0.11
N SER A 302 -19.98 29.75 0.84
CA SER A 302 -19.93 30.57 2.06
C SER A 302 -19.41 29.79 3.27
N ARG A 303 -19.34 28.46 3.18
CA ARG A 303 -19.04 27.53 4.27
C ARG A 303 -17.78 26.70 4.03
N PHE A 304 -17.39 26.48 2.78
CA PHE A 304 -16.20 25.70 2.44
C PHE A 304 -15.18 26.47 1.60
N ALA A 305 -13.92 26.16 1.85
CA ALA A 305 -12.79 26.38 0.95
C ALA A 305 -12.04 25.05 0.76
N GLY A 306 -11.18 24.94 -0.25
CA GLY A 306 -10.44 23.71 -0.55
C GLY A 306 -8.93 23.91 -0.51
N PHE A 307 -8.22 22.91 0.01
CA PHE A 307 -6.82 22.67 -0.27
C PHE A 307 -6.68 21.61 -1.36
N ALA A 308 -5.79 21.85 -2.33
CA ALA A 308 -5.48 20.86 -3.36
C ALA A 308 -4.77 19.64 -2.75
N CYS A 309 -5.17 18.44 -3.16
CA CYS A 309 -4.32 17.26 -3.06
C CYS A 309 -3.34 17.26 -4.24
N LEU A 310 -2.07 16.89 -4.03
CA LEU A 310 -1.04 16.93 -5.06
C LEU A 310 -0.38 15.55 -5.25
N PRO A 311 -0.12 15.11 -6.50
CA PRO A 311 0.61 13.86 -6.79
C PRO A 311 2.11 14.01 -6.51
N MET A 312 2.50 14.07 -5.24
CA MET A 312 3.88 14.34 -4.81
C MET A 312 4.92 13.27 -5.23
N GLY A 313 4.48 12.11 -5.74
CA GLY A 313 5.35 11.14 -6.41
C GLY A 313 5.90 11.62 -7.76
N ASP A 314 5.29 12.65 -8.36
CA ASP A 314 5.73 13.31 -9.59
C ASP A 314 5.73 14.84 -9.37
N PRO A 315 6.90 15.46 -9.09
CA PRO A 315 6.99 16.89 -8.84
C PRO A 315 6.47 17.78 -9.98
N VAL A 316 6.55 17.32 -11.24
CA VAL A 316 6.06 18.08 -12.39
C VAL A 316 4.54 18.04 -12.42
N ALA A 317 3.93 16.87 -12.24
CA ALA A 317 2.49 16.74 -12.13
C ALA A 317 1.94 17.53 -10.93
N ALA A 318 2.62 17.46 -9.77
CA ALA A 318 2.24 18.22 -8.57
C ALA A 318 2.28 19.73 -8.80
N THR A 319 3.29 20.23 -9.50
CA THR A 319 3.41 21.65 -9.85
C THR A 319 2.26 22.12 -10.74
N ASN A 320 1.92 21.35 -11.77
CA ASN A 320 0.84 21.68 -12.70
C ASN A 320 -0.53 21.64 -12.00
N GLU A 321 -0.75 20.64 -11.15
CA GLU A 321 -2.02 20.50 -10.43
C GLU A 321 -2.21 21.59 -9.37
N LEU A 322 -1.14 21.98 -8.68
CA LEU A 322 -1.17 23.15 -7.80
C LEU A 322 -1.61 24.40 -8.58
N GLU A 323 -0.97 24.67 -9.72
CA GLU A 323 -1.34 25.83 -10.55
C GLU A 323 -2.80 25.80 -11.01
N ARG A 324 -3.28 24.64 -11.47
CA ARG A 324 -4.67 24.45 -11.89
C ARG A 324 -5.65 24.72 -10.75
N CYS A 325 -5.45 24.09 -9.60
CA CYS A 325 -6.34 24.21 -8.45
C CYS A 325 -6.43 25.64 -7.90
N ILE A 326 -5.31 26.37 -7.86
CA ILE A 326 -5.30 27.76 -7.40
C ILE A 326 -5.93 28.68 -8.46
N LYS A 327 -5.48 28.63 -9.73
CA LYS A 327 -5.89 29.60 -10.76
C LYS A 327 -7.31 29.36 -11.29
N GLU A 328 -7.72 28.11 -11.46
CA GLU A 328 -9.01 27.78 -12.09
C GLU A 328 -10.11 27.55 -11.05
N HIS A 329 -9.75 27.09 -9.85
CA HIS A 329 -10.73 26.66 -8.84
C HIS A 329 -10.71 27.46 -7.54
N SER A 330 -9.80 28.43 -7.41
CA SER A 330 -9.70 29.31 -6.24
C SER A 330 -9.49 28.54 -4.92
N PHE A 331 -8.81 27.40 -4.99
CA PHE A 331 -8.31 26.75 -3.78
C PHE A 331 -7.34 27.69 -3.06
N VAL A 332 -7.25 27.58 -1.74
CA VAL A 332 -6.50 28.52 -0.89
C VAL A 332 -5.07 28.04 -0.57
N GLY A 333 -4.66 26.94 -1.20
CA GLY A 333 -3.36 26.30 -1.05
C GLY A 333 -3.43 24.82 -1.37
N ALA A 334 -2.49 24.05 -0.85
CA ALA A 334 -2.50 22.59 -0.94
C ALA A 334 -2.30 21.95 0.43
N LEU A 335 -2.77 20.71 0.57
CA LEU A 335 -2.40 19.81 1.66
C LEU A 335 -1.75 18.59 1.02
N VAL A 336 -0.64 18.13 1.58
CA VAL A 336 0.12 16.99 1.08
C VAL A 336 0.46 16.04 2.21
N ASP A 337 0.50 14.76 1.90
CA ASP A 337 0.96 13.72 2.83
C ASP A 337 2.43 13.94 3.15
N ASN A 338 2.85 13.65 4.39
CA ASN A 338 4.20 13.92 4.90
C ASN A 338 5.35 13.38 4.02
N HIS A 339 5.12 12.25 3.36
CA HIS A 339 6.05 11.62 2.43
C HIS A 339 5.27 10.78 1.41
N PHE A 340 5.90 10.45 0.28
CA PHE A 340 5.37 9.47 -0.67
C PHE A 340 6.18 8.17 -0.57
N ASN A 341 5.59 7.13 0.03
CA ASN A 341 6.23 5.82 0.25
C ASN A 341 7.63 5.93 0.93
N GLY A 342 7.74 6.74 1.98
CA GLY A 342 8.99 7.00 2.71
C GLY A 342 9.96 7.95 2.02
N ASN A 343 9.61 8.50 0.85
CA ASN A 343 10.38 9.55 0.18
C ASN A 343 9.85 10.94 0.59
N PHE A 344 10.74 11.73 1.18
CA PHE A 344 10.46 13.09 1.65
C PHE A 344 10.77 14.13 0.57
N TYR A 345 10.24 15.34 0.72
CA TYR A 345 10.22 16.37 -0.32
C TYR A 345 11.36 17.40 -0.24
N ASP A 346 12.49 17.00 0.34
CA ASP A 346 13.69 17.85 0.51
C ASP A 346 14.70 17.76 -0.66
N GLY A 347 14.41 16.93 -1.67
CA GLY A 347 15.18 16.82 -2.90
C GLY A 347 15.06 18.05 -3.82
N ARG A 348 16.08 18.30 -4.64
CA ARG A 348 16.13 19.45 -5.58
C ARG A 348 15.05 19.38 -6.66
N GLU A 349 14.57 18.18 -6.97
CA GLU A 349 13.45 17.92 -7.87
C GLU A 349 12.13 18.54 -7.37
N TYR A 350 11.99 18.81 -6.06
CA TYR A 350 10.80 19.45 -5.48
C TYR A 350 10.89 20.99 -5.45
N ASP A 351 12.05 21.58 -5.78
CA ASP A 351 12.20 23.05 -5.85
C ASP A 351 11.18 23.68 -6.82
N ILE A 352 10.74 22.95 -7.87
CA ILE A 352 9.70 23.44 -8.79
C ILE A 352 8.33 23.59 -8.13
N VAL A 353 7.98 22.69 -7.20
CA VAL A 353 6.72 22.74 -6.44
C VAL A 353 6.78 23.91 -5.46
N TRP A 354 7.89 24.03 -4.72
CA TRP A 354 8.11 25.12 -3.76
C TRP A 354 8.15 26.50 -4.45
N ALA A 355 8.83 26.61 -5.58
CA ALA A 355 8.85 27.83 -6.38
C ALA A 355 7.45 28.21 -6.88
N LYS A 356 6.65 27.23 -7.33
CA LYS A 356 5.28 27.48 -7.78
C LYS A 356 4.37 27.92 -6.63
N ALA A 357 4.49 27.34 -5.43
CA ALA A 357 3.76 27.79 -4.26
C ALA A 357 4.11 29.25 -3.89
N VAL A 358 5.40 29.63 -4.00
CA VAL A 358 5.84 31.02 -3.81
C VAL A 358 5.31 31.95 -4.91
N GLU A 359 5.33 31.53 -6.17
CA GLU A 359 4.80 32.30 -7.31
C GLU A 359 3.31 32.59 -7.12
N LEU A 360 2.54 31.60 -6.69
CA LEU A 360 1.10 31.69 -6.43
C LEU A 360 0.78 32.32 -5.06
N ASP A 361 1.80 32.59 -4.23
CA ASP A 361 1.72 33.11 -2.86
C ASP A 361 0.87 32.27 -1.88
N VAL A 362 0.65 30.98 -2.17
CA VAL A 362 -0.18 30.07 -1.37
C VAL A 362 0.64 29.20 -0.43
N PRO A 363 0.09 28.78 0.74
CA PRO A 363 0.75 27.81 1.59
C PRO A 363 0.57 26.36 1.13
N ILE A 364 1.51 25.52 1.56
CA ILE A 364 1.39 24.06 1.52
C ILE A 364 1.32 23.53 2.96
N TYR A 365 0.23 22.85 3.28
CA TYR A 365 0.05 22.13 4.53
C TYR A 365 0.68 20.75 4.41
N ILE A 366 1.70 20.46 5.22
CA ILE A 366 2.28 19.10 5.31
C ILE A 366 1.55 18.37 6.44
N HIS A 367 0.72 17.40 6.05
CA HIS A 367 -0.09 16.62 6.98
C HIS A 367 0.56 15.25 7.24
N PRO A 368 0.47 14.70 8.47
CA PRO A 368 0.99 13.37 8.73
C PRO A 368 0.40 12.28 7.82
N ALA A 369 1.18 11.24 7.58
CA ALA A 369 0.80 10.12 6.72
C ALA A 369 1.22 8.80 7.36
N TRP A 370 0.56 7.70 6.97
CA TRP A 370 0.94 6.36 7.39
C TRP A 370 2.42 6.09 7.15
N PRO A 371 3.14 5.46 8.11
CA PRO A 371 4.55 5.16 7.95
C PRO A 371 4.74 4.24 6.75
N SER A 372 5.84 4.44 6.02
CA SER A 372 6.26 3.48 5.01
C SER A 372 6.51 2.09 5.63
N GLN A 373 6.49 1.05 4.81
CA GLN A 373 6.81 -0.30 5.26
C GLN A 373 8.15 -0.35 6.01
N LYS A 374 9.17 0.35 5.47
CA LYS A 374 10.49 0.42 6.08
C LYS A 374 10.49 1.09 7.45
N GLU A 375 9.73 2.17 7.63
CA GLU A 375 9.60 2.83 8.94
C GLU A 375 8.83 1.95 9.93
N ASN A 376 7.78 1.28 9.47
CA ASN A 376 7.02 0.34 10.28
C ASN A 376 7.90 -0.82 10.78
N GLU A 377 8.63 -1.46 9.88
CA GLU A 377 9.58 -2.54 10.20
C GLU A 377 10.66 -2.09 11.19
N ALA A 378 11.19 -0.89 11.01
CA ALA A 378 12.30 -0.41 11.84
C ALA A 378 11.86 0.11 13.22
N LEU A 379 10.68 0.73 13.34
CA LEU A 379 10.32 1.55 14.50
C LEU A 379 9.05 1.11 15.21
N TYR A 380 8.10 0.51 14.50
CA TYR A 380 6.73 0.32 15.01
C TYR A 380 6.26 -1.13 15.02
N SER A 381 7.10 -2.07 14.58
CA SER A 381 6.86 -3.51 14.60
C SER A 381 8.00 -4.25 15.32
N GLY A 382 7.82 -5.54 15.56
CA GLY A 382 8.82 -6.37 16.23
C GLY A 382 8.63 -6.53 17.73
N GLY A 383 9.36 -7.50 18.29
CA GLY A 383 9.29 -7.83 19.72
C GLY A 383 7.86 -8.15 20.18
N ASN A 384 7.50 -7.69 21.39
CA ASN A 384 6.17 -7.93 21.95
C ASN A 384 5.06 -7.10 21.28
N LEU A 385 5.38 -6.10 20.45
CA LEU A 385 4.38 -5.33 19.72
C LEU A 385 3.69 -6.14 18.62
N GLN A 386 4.31 -7.24 18.17
CA GLN A 386 3.69 -8.19 17.22
C GLN A 386 2.43 -8.87 17.78
N LEU A 387 2.24 -8.85 19.11
CA LEU A 387 1.09 -9.45 19.78
C LEU A 387 -0.12 -8.51 19.85
N ASP A 388 0.05 -7.22 19.51
CA ASP A 388 -1.01 -6.22 19.53
C ASP A 388 -0.85 -5.21 18.37
N SER A 389 -1.48 -5.56 17.24
CA SER A 389 -1.45 -4.76 16.02
C SER A 389 -2.10 -3.37 16.19
N ASN A 390 -3.04 -3.21 17.13
CA ASN A 390 -3.69 -1.92 17.37
C ASN A 390 -2.72 -0.94 18.04
N SER A 391 -1.96 -1.41 19.04
CA SER A 391 -0.92 -0.60 19.68
C SER A 391 0.20 -0.24 18.70
N ALA A 392 0.63 -1.18 17.86
CA ALA A 392 1.63 -0.91 16.80
C ALA A 392 1.14 0.15 15.81
N THR A 393 -0.12 0.04 15.37
CA THR A 393 -0.76 1.00 14.46
C THR A 393 -0.84 2.38 15.10
N ALA A 394 -1.38 2.48 16.32
CA ALA A 394 -1.49 3.75 17.03
C ALA A 394 -0.11 4.41 17.24
N LEU A 395 0.90 3.62 17.63
CA LEU A 395 2.26 4.10 17.85
C LEU A 395 2.89 4.68 16.58
N GLY A 396 2.78 3.97 15.45
CA GLY A 396 3.29 4.44 14.17
C GLY A 396 2.49 5.58 13.56
N ALA A 397 1.25 5.77 14.03
CA ALA A 397 0.31 6.75 13.52
C ALA A 397 0.03 7.86 14.56
N PHE A 398 -1.25 8.08 14.86
CA PHE A 398 -1.79 9.21 15.63
C PHE A 398 -1.31 9.32 17.08
N ALA A 399 -0.64 8.31 17.65
CA ALA A 399 -0.12 8.43 19.02
C ALA A 399 1.24 9.13 19.08
N PHE A 400 2.13 8.89 18.11
CA PHE A 400 3.49 9.48 18.14
C PHE A 400 4.17 9.54 16.77
N GLY A 401 4.16 8.43 16.02
CA GLY A 401 4.98 8.26 14.82
C GLY A 401 4.70 9.29 13.72
N TRP A 402 3.42 9.61 13.49
CA TRP A 402 2.99 10.68 12.59
C TRP A 402 3.62 12.04 12.92
N HIS A 403 3.60 12.40 14.20
CA HIS A 403 4.11 13.69 14.66
C HIS A 403 5.63 13.75 14.57
N ALA A 404 6.32 12.69 15.00
CA ALA A 404 7.77 12.61 14.91
C ALA A 404 8.27 12.65 13.46
N SER A 405 7.59 11.94 12.55
CA SER A 405 7.94 11.93 11.12
C SER A 405 7.67 13.28 10.45
N THR A 406 6.57 13.96 10.80
CA THR A 406 6.24 15.28 10.24
C THR A 406 7.19 16.38 10.74
N ALA A 407 7.59 16.35 12.01
CA ALA A 407 8.68 17.19 12.51
C ALA A 407 9.98 16.96 11.73
N ASN A 408 10.32 15.69 11.50
CA ASN A 408 11.53 15.34 10.76
C ASN A 408 11.51 15.93 9.35
N THR A 409 10.37 15.92 8.65
CA THR A 409 10.23 16.57 7.32
C THR A 409 10.59 18.04 7.35
N ILE A 410 10.10 18.80 8.34
CA ILE A 410 10.44 20.23 8.46
C ILE A 410 11.94 20.42 8.69
N LEU A 411 12.55 19.59 9.53
CA LEU A 411 14.00 19.64 9.77
C LEU A 411 14.82 19.24 8.53
N ARG A 412 14.32 18.30 7.72
CA ARG A 412 14.92 17.94 6.43
C ARG A 412 14.85 19.08 5.43
N LEU A 413 13.72 19.78 5.33
CA LEU A 413 13.57 20.98 4.49
C LEU A 413 14.53 22.10 4.91
N MET A 414 14.75 22.26 6.22
CA MET A 414 15.74 23.18 6.77
C MET A 414 17.18 22.73 6.41
N ALA A 415 17.56 21.50 6.73
CA ALA A 415 18.90 20.96 6.47
C ALA A 415 19.27 20.86 4.98
N SER A 416 18.26 20.76 4.11
CA SER A 416 18.44 20.80 2.66
C SER A 416 18.50 22.21 2.11
N ASN A 417 18.45 23.26 2.94
CA ASN A 417 18.43 24.68 2.54
C ASN A 417 17.23 25.04 1.65
N THR A 418 16.11 24.32 1.74
CA THR A 418 14.90 24.59 0.94
C THR A 418 14.35 25.97 1.24
N PHE A 419 14.29 26.33 2.52
CA PHE A 419 13.83 27.65 2.94
C PHE A 419 14.78 28.76 2.46
N ASP A 420 16.09 28.56 2.41
CA ASP A 420 17.01 29.59 1.90
C ASP A 420 16.84 29.82 0.39
N ARG A 421 16.53 28.77 -0.38
CA ARG A 421 16.19 28.89 -1.81
C ARG A 421 14.82 29.53 -2.03
N HIS A 422 13.88 29.27 -1.14
CA HIS A 422 12.49 29.75 -1.24
C HIS A 422 12.11 30.54 0.02
N PRO A 423 12.69 31.75 0.24
CA PRO A 423 12.56 32.46 1.51
C PRO A 423 11.13 32.93 1.84
N LYS A 424 10.26 32.97 0.83
CA LYS A 424 8.83 33.32 0.95
C LYS A 424 7.91 32.09 1.02
N LEU A 425 8.45 30.88 1.03
CA LEU A 425 7.65 29.66 1.10
C LEU A 425 6.85 29.64 2.41
N LYS A 426 5.56 29.34 2.31
CA LYS A 426 4.64 29.24 3.47
C LYS A 426 4.29 27.78 3.68
N ILE A 427 4.68 27.22 4.81
CA ILE A 427 4.33 25.86 5.20
C ILE A 427 3.38 25.90 6.40
N ILE A 428 2.35 25.05 6.38
CA ILE A 428 1.48 24.81 7.53
C ILE A 428 1.77 23.39 8.06
N ILE A 429 1.83 23.24 9.38
CA ILE A 429 1.83 21.95 10.06
C ILE A 429 0.75 21.91 11.14
N GLY A 430 0.25 20.71 11.45
CA GLY A 430 -0.84 20.52 12.39
C GLY A 430 -0.39 20.26 13.81
N HIS A 431 -1.34 19.75 14.61
CA HIS A 431 -1.08 19.04 15.85
C HIS A 431 -0.20 19.81 16.84
N SER A 432 -0.45 21.12 16.96
CA SER A 432 0.31 22.04 17.79
C SER A 432 1.82 22.04 17.49
N GLY A 433 2.18 21.83 16.22
CA GLY A 433 3.53 21.96 15.70
C GLY A 433 4.33 20.65 15.68
N GLU A 434 3.66 19.50 15.73
CA GLU A 434 4.28 18.19 15.51
C GLU A 434 5.48 17.91 16.44
N LEU A 435 5.37 18.23 17.73
CA LEU A 435 6.47 18.13 18.74
C LEU A 435 7.58 19.18 18.63
N ILE A 436 7.67 19.97 17.54
CA ILE A 436 8.74 20.97 17.36
C ILE A 436 8.74 22.01 18.49
N PRO A 437 7.60 22.62 18.90
CA PRO A 437 7.61 23.61 19.98
C PRO A 437 8.10 23.04 21.32
N TYR A 438 7.82 21.77 21.59
CA TYR A 438 8.32 21.11 22.81
C TYR A 438 9.85 20.96 22.78
N MET A 439 10.42 20.64 21.60
CA MET A 439 11.85 20.41 21.40
C MET A 439 12.62 21.66 20.94
N PHE A 440 12.00 22.84 20.99
CA PHE A 440 12.43 24.05 20.29
C PHE A 440 13.88 24.46 20.61
N ASP A 441 14.25 24.55 21.89
CA ASP A 441 15.61 24.90 22.32
C ASP A 441 16.68 23.90 21.83
N ARG A 442 16.36 22.60 21.90
CA ARG A 442 17.29 21.55 21.47
C ARG A 442 17.48 21.57 19.96
N ILE A 443 16.40 21.70 19.20
CA ILE A 443 16.43 21.77 17.74
C ILE A 443 17.21 23.02 17.30
N CYS A 444 16.92 24.17 17.90
CA CYS A 444 17.62 25.43 17.60
C CYS A 444 19.15 25.26 17.71
N LYS A 445 19.64 24.67 18.80
CA LYS A 445 21.07 24.37 18.98
C LYS A 445 21.61 23.37 17.95
N ALA A 446 20.84 22.33 17.62
CA ALA A 446 21.26 21.31 16.66
C ALA A 446 21.33 21.84 15.22
N THR A 447 20.50 22.82 14.85
CA THR A 447 20.52 23.41 13.50
C THR A 447 21.81 24.17 13.17
N ALA A 448 22.66 24.46 14.16
CA ALA A 448 24.00 24.98 13.91
C ALA A 448 24.87 24.06 13.03
N PHE A 449 24.50 22.78 12.91
CA PHE A 449 25.16 21.81 12.03
C PHE A 449 24.57 21.74 10.61
N PHE A 450 23.46 22.44 10.33
CA PHE A 450 22.67 22.27 9.10
C PHE A 450 23.18 23.09 7.90
N GLY A 451 24.18 23.97 8.09
CA GLY A 451 24.74 24.77 6.99
C GLY A 451 23.74 25.74 6.35
N MET A 452 22.73 26.16 7.12
CA MET A 452 21.69 27.11 6.72
C MET A 452 22.20 28.56 6.81
N GLU A 453 21.69 29.42 5.93
CA GLU A 453 21.94 30.86 6.00
C GLU A 453 21.00 31.54 7.01
N ARG A 454 19.72 31.17 6.99
CA ARG A 454 18.71 31.70 7.93
C ARG A 454 18.59 30.78 9.14
N GLY A 455 18.61 31.36 10.33
CA GLY A 455 18.58 30.58 11.58
C GLY A 455 17.25 29.86 11.79
N PHE A 456 17.24 28.81 12.63
CA PHE A 456 16.02 28.05 12.94
C PHE A 456 14.84 28.91 13.37
N VAL A 457 15.04 29.82 14.33
CA VAL A 457 13.97 30.71 14.82
C VAL A 457 13.44 31.62 13.71
N GLU A 458 14.33 32.12 12.86
CA GLU A 458 13.95 32.95 11.72
C GLU A 458 13.08 32.18 10.73
N VAL A 459 13.45 30.95 10.38
CA VAL A 459 12.64 30.12 9.48
C VAL A 459 11.29 29.77 10.12
N MET A 460 11.27 29.37 11.39
CA MET A 460 10.01 29.12 12.09
C MET A 460 9.10 30.36 12.07
N HIS A 461 9.64 31.54 12.39
CA HIS A 461 8.86 32.78 12.52
C HIS A 461 8.49 33.48 11.21
N ASN A 462 9.03 33.03 10.07
CA ASN A 462 8.75 33.62 8.76
C ASN A 462 8.16 32.64 7.73
N ASN A 463 8.36 31.34 7.90
CA ASN A 463 7.98 30.33 6.91
C ASN A 463 6.97 29.30 7.45
N ILE A 464 6.79 29.15 8.77
CA ILE A 464 5.97 28.08 9.36
C ILE A 464 4.74 28.64 10.09
N TRP A 465 3.55 28.12 9.74
CA TRP A 465 2.30 28.33 10.44
C TRP A 465 1.84 27.02 11.09
N ILE A 466 1.19 27.11 12.25
CA ILE A 466 0.83 25.95 13.05
C ILE A 466 -0.65 25.97 13.36
N THR A 467 -1.32 24.82 13.17
CA THR A 467 -2.69 24.62 13.66
C THR A 467 -2.73 23.77 14.92
N THR A 468 -3.76 23.93 15.75
CA THR A 468 -3.99 23.10 16.95
C THR A 468 -4.84 21.85 16.67
N SER A 469 -4.88 21.38 15.43
CA SER A 469 -5.69 20.23 14.99
C SER A 469 -5.51 19.03 15.94
N GLY A 470 -6.60 18.44 16.44
CA GLY A 470 -6.57 17.30 17.35
C GLY A 470 -5.93 17.51 18.74
N MET A 471 -5.43 18.71 19.07
CA MET A 471 -4.66 19.00 20.29
C MET A 471 -5.40 19.98 21.20
N PHE A 472 -6.43 19.50 21.89
CA PHE A 472 -7.35 20.31 22.70
C PHE A 472 -6.90 20.49 24.16
N ASP A 473 -5.63 20.81 24.36
CA ASP A 473 -5.02 21.04 25.67
C ASP A 473 -4.32 22.41 25.74
N VAL A 474 -4.58 23.16 26.81
CA VAL A 474 -4.05 24.51 27.02
C VAL A 474 -2.58 24.55 27.44
N HIS A 475 -2.01 23.45 27.93
CA HIS A 475 -0.58 23.37 28.22
C HIS A 475 0.23 23.29 26.92
N SER A 476 -0.24 22.49 25.96
CA SER A 476 0.31 22.45 24.60
C SER A 476 0.26 23.82 23.92
N LEU A 477 -0.85 24.55 24.07
CA LEU A 477 -0.98 25.91 23.54
C LEU A 477 0.00 26.89 24.18
N ARG A 478 0.18 26.84 25.50
CA ARG A 478 1.18 27.69 26.18
C ARG A 478 2.59 27.40 25.70
N CYS A 479 2.93 26.12 25.52
CA CYS A 479 4.22 25.71 24.95
C CYS A 479 4.40 26.26 23.53
N LEU A 480 3.37 26.17 22.69
CA LEU A 480 3.37 26.72 21.34
C LEU A 480 3.56 28.24 21.35
N LEU A 481 2.74 28.98 22.11
CA LEU A 481 2.81 30.45 22.20
C LEU A 481 4.09 30.97 22.86
N GLY A 482 4.76 30.14 23.67
CA GLY A 482 6.07 30.46 24.23
C GLY A 482 7.20 30.46 23.19
N ASN A 483 7.02 29.76 22.07
CA ASN A 483 8.05 29.59 21.04
C ASN A 483 7.66 30.21 19.69
N MET A 484 6.37 30.42 19.43
CA MET A 484 5.84 30.87 18.14
C MET A 484 5.02 32.15 18.30
N PRO A 485 5.12 33.11 17.36
CA PRO A 485 4.29 34.30 17.39
C PRO A 485 2.82 33.93 17.19
N LEU A 486 1.93 34.56 17.95
CA LEU A 486 0.49 34.32 17.85
C LEU A 486 -0.04 34.48 16.42
N SER A 487 0.55 35.36 15.61
CA SER A 487 0.16 35.57 14.21
C SER A 487 0.38 34.36 13.30
N GLN A 488 1.12 33.35 13.75
CA GLN A 488 1.36 32.09 13.03
C GLN A 488 0.62 30.90 13.63
N VAL A 489 -0.16 31.11 14.70
CA VAL A 489 -0.90 30.04 15.38
C VAL A 489 -2.37 30.14 15.03
N MET A 490 -2.96 29.05 14.55
CA MET A 490 -4.33 29.00 14.02
C MET A 490 -5.14 27.88 14.68
N PHE A 491 -6.43 28.12 14.86
CA PHE A 491 -7.36 27.08 15.30
C PHE A 491 -7.67 26.12 14.15
N SER A 492 -7.68 24.82 14.45
CA SER A 492 -8.22 23.77 13.58
C SER A 492 -8.73 22.63 14.46
N VAL A 493 -9.66 21.83 13.94
CA VAL A 493 -10.29 20.73 14.69
C VAL A 493 -9.66 19.39 14.35
N ASP A 494 -9.37 19.11 13.09
CA ASP A 494 -9.13 17.75 12.55
C ASP A 494 -10.41 16.91 12.40
N TYR A 495 -11.50 17.55 11.97
CA TYR A 495 -12.76 16.87 11.69
C TYR A 495 -12.63 16.00 10.43
N PRO A 496 -13.12 14.74 10.42
CA PRO A 496 -13.99 14.11 11.40
C PRO A 496 -13.30 13.21 12.44
N PHE A 497 -11.96 13.12 12.44
CA PHE A 497 -11.22 12.32 13.43
C PHE A 497 -11.33 12.91 14.84
N SER A 498 -11.48 14.23 14.93
CA SER A 498 -11.87 14.97 16.13
C SER A 498 -13.25 15.60 15.98
N ASP A 499 -14.01 15.64 17.07
CA ASP A 499 -15.34 16.25 17.09
C ASP A 499 -15.26 17.78 17.20
N ASN A 500 -16.02 18.51 16.39
CA ASN A 500 -16.12 19.97 16.46
C ASN A 500 -16.56 20.47 17.85
N LYS A 501 -17.32 19.67 18.61
CA LYS A 501 -17.68 19.95 20.00
C LYS A 501 -16.47 20.02 20.93
N LEU A 502 -15.45 19.18 20.71
CA LEU A 502 -14.19 19.25 21.46
C LEU A 502 -13.45 20.54 21.13
N GLY A 503 -13.39 20.91 19.86
CA GLY A 503 -12.83 22.20 19.43
C GLY A 503 -13.53 23.41 20.07
N LYS A 504 -14.86 23.40 20.15
CA LYS A 504 -15.64 24.43 20.85
C LYS A 504 -15.31 24.49 22.35
N GLY A 505 -15.30 23.33 23.02
CA GLY A 505 -14.94 23.23 24.44
C GLY A 505 -13.51 23.69 24.72
N TYR A 506 -12.59 23.46 23.78
CA TYR A 506 -11.23 23.96 23.86
C TYR A 506 -11.17 25.50 23.85
N LEU A 507 -11.93 26.17 22.97
CA LEU A 507 -12.02 27.63 22.96
C LEU A 507 -12.62 28.21 24.25
N GLU A 508 -13.60 27.51 24.85
CA GLU A 508 -14.15 27.88 26.16
C GLU A 508 -13.10 27.76 27.26
N MET A 509 -12.29 26.70 27.23
CA MET A 509 -11.19 26.48 28.17
C MET A 509 -10.11 27.56 28.06
N ILE A 510 -9.71 27.93 26.83
CA ILE A 510 -8.74 29.01 26.58
C ILE A 510 -9.23 30.33 27.18
N ARG A 511 -10.50 30.69 26.97
CA ARG A 511 -11.10 31.90 27.54
C ARG A 511 -11.15 31.86 29.07
N ARG A 512 -11.62 30.74 29.62
CA ARG A 512 -11.75 30.54 31.07
C ARG A 512 -10.41 30.71 31.80
N GLU A 513 -9.33 30.22 31.19
CA GLU A 513 -7.98 30.33 31.76
C GLU A 513 -7.25 31.62 31.40
N GLY A 514 -7.83 32.46 30.54
CA GLY A 514 -7.24 33.73 30.14
C GLY A 514 -5.92 33.58 29.37
N ILE A 515 -5.79 32.57 28.52
CA ILE A 515 -4.54 32.33 27.76
C ILE A 515 -4.33 33.42 26.72
N LEU A 516 -5.44 33.84 26.12
CA LEU A 516 -5.54 34.85 25.09
C LEU A 516 -6.63 35.84 25.53
N ASP A 517 -6.41 37.11 25.28
CA ASP A 517 -7.47 38.12 25.35
C ASP A 517 -8.42 37.99 24.15
N GLU A 518 -9.52 38.75 24.13
CA GLU A 518 -10.52 38.61 23.05
C GLU A 518 -9.94 38.91 21.66
N GLY A 519 -8.99 39.86 21.56
CA GLY A 519 -8.28 40.13 20.30
C GLY A 519 -7.41 38.94 19.87
N GLY A 520 -6.72 38.31 20.81
CA GLY A 520 -5.93 37.11 20.56
C GLY A 520 -6.79 35.90 20.20
N ILE A 521 -7.98 35.75 20.81
CA ILE A 521 -8.96 34.73 20.45
C ILE A 521 -9.45 34.95 19.01
N GLU A 522 -9.80 36.17 18.62
CA GLU A 522 -10.23 36.48 17.25
C GLU A 522 -9.11 36.17 16.24
N ALA A 523 -7.88 36.60 16.54
CA ALA A 523 -6.71 36.31 15.72
C ALA A 523 -6.51 34.79 15.55
N PHE A 524 -6.50 34.05 16.66
CA PHE A 524 -6.30 32.60 16.69
C PHE A 524 -7.40 31.82 15.94
N THR A 525 -8.67 32.18 16.17
CA THR A 525 -9.82 31.43 15.64
C THR A 525 -10.14 31.71 14.18
N SER A 526 -9.81 32.92 13.67
CA SER A 526 -10.12 33.25 12.28
C SER A 526 -9.20 34.29 11.64
N GLY A 527 -8.68 35.25 12.40
CA GLY A 527 -7.92 36.38 11.83
C GLY A 527 -6.63 35.97 11.14
N ASN A 528 -5.88 35.03 11.72
CA ASN A 528 -4.63 34.52 11.18
C ASN A 528 -4.86 33.69 9.91
N ALA A 529 -5.83 32.76 9.95
CA ALA A 529 -6.21 31.95 8.79
C ALA A 529 -6.73 32.84 7.64
N ARG A 530 -7.56 33.85 7.96
CA ARG A 530 -8.04 34.84 6.97
C ARG A 530 -6.87 35.53 6.26
N ARG A 531 -5.89 36.00 7.02
CA ARG A 531 -4.72 36.69 6.49
C ARG A 531 -3.85 35.78 5.62
N LEU A 532 -3.64 34.55 6.05
CA LEU A 532 -2.78 33.60 5.36
C LEU A 532 -3.42 33.06 4.08
N LEU A 533 -4.72 32.72 4.13
CA LEU A 533 -5.39 31.93 3.10
C LEU A 533 -6.27 32.74 2.15
N PHE A 534 -6.79 33.90 2.59
CA PHE A 534 -7.81 34.64 1.84
C PHE A 534 -7.42 36.08 1.50
N CYS A 535 -6.35 36.61 2.11
CA CYS A 535 -5.89 37.99 1.87
C CYS A 535 -4.70 38.05 0.90
N GLN A 536 -4.75 37.26 -0.17
CA GLN A 536 -3.84 37.44 -1.31
C GLN A 536 -4.35 38.63 -2.14
N GLY A 537 -3.49 39.65 -2.23
CA GLY A 537 -3.80 40.96 -2.83
C GLY A 537 -3.81 40.95 -4.36
#